data_AF-A0A2B7ZWZ7-F1
#
_entry.id   AF-A0A2B7ZWZ7-F1
#
_cell.length_a   1.000
_cell.length_b   1.000
_cell.length_c   1.000
_cell.angle_alpha   90.00
_cell.angle_beta   90.00
_cell.angle_gamma   90.00
#
_symmetry.space_group_name_H-M   'P 1'
#
loop_
_entity.id
_entity.type
_entity.pdbx_description
1 polymer ?
#
loop_
_entity_poly.entity_id
_entity_poly.type
_entity_poly.pdbx_seq_one_letter_code
_entity_poly.pdbx_strand_id
1 'polypeptide(L)'
;DVSGDLPGIGTFLCIGGLAGSLESRDNCNKCSTDNCFAAGNIAAQASGVIYGGSLAGWCTPSEVVNCYASGNVVCEEALGYNIGEFGFITFARTYINCYSNSSAALTGNGQPVVPSDASVITPKTKAEMQADAFTALLNHGVSVWGRSNGKNDGLPYIIGVGVGK
;
A
#
# COMPACT_ATOMS: atom_id res chain seq x y z
N ASP A 1 -1.26 12.04 3.96
CA ASP A 1 -1.20 11.24 5.20
C ASP A 1 -2.60 10.78 5.58
N VAL A 2 -2.70 9.62 6.23
CA VAL A 2 -3.96 9.03 6.72
C VAL A 2 -3.81 8.76 8.20
N SER A 3 -4.80 9.16 9.00
CA SER A 3 -4.84 8.87 10.43
C SER A 3 -6.14 8.18 10.82
N GLY A 4 -6.08 7.24 11.76
CA GLY A 4 -7.26 6.59 12.31
C GLY A 4 -7.12 6.36 13.81
N ASP A 5 -8.18 6.62 14.55
CA ASP A 5 -8.29 6.37 15.99
C ASP A 5 -9.60 5.63 16.25
N LEU A 6 -9.51 4.42 16.82
CA LEU A 6 -10.65 3.57 17.11
C LEU A 6 -10.62 3.11 18.59
N PRO A 7 -11.06 3.97 19.52
CA PRO A 7 -11.12 3.64 20.93
C PRO A 7 -12.27 2.67 21.21
N GLY A 8 -11.97 1.44 21.62
CA GLY A 8 -12.96 0.41 21.91
C GLY A 8 -12.37 -1.01 21.94
N ILE A 9 -12.58 -1.73 23.05
CA ILE A 9 -12.12 -3.12 23.20
C ILE A 9 -12.87 -4.04 22.22
N GLY A 10 -12.15 -4.94 21.55
CA GLY A 10 -12.74 -5.91 20.61
C GLY A 10 -13.04 -5.37 19.21
N THR A 11 -12.47 -4.22 18.83
CA THR A 11 -12.62 -3.64 17.49
C THR A 11 -11.46 -4.02 16.56
N PHE A 12 -11.73 -3.99 15.25
CA PHE A 12 -10.72 -4.12 14.20
C PHE A 12 -10.63 -2.80 13.45
N LEU A 13 -9.43 -2.23 13.34
CA LEU A 13 -9.16 -1.05 12.53
C LEU A 13 -8.43 -1.47 11.25
N CYS A 14 -9.13 -1.41 10.12
CA CYS A 14 -8.54 -1.58 8.79
C CYS A 14 -8.24 -0.20 8.20
N ILE A 15 -6.96 0.12 8.02
CA ILE A 15 -6.51 1.43 7.55
C ILE A 15 -5.47 1.27 6.44
N GLY A 16 -5.62 2.06 5.39
CA GLY A 16 -4.64 2.11 4.32
C GLY A 16 -4.60 3.42 3.58
N GLY A 17 -3.48 3.63 2.87
CA GLY A 17 -3.21 4.88 2.16
C GLY A 17 -4.13 5.12 0.96
N LEU A 18 -4.57 4.04 0.30
CA LEU A 18 -5.57 4.07 -0.76
C LEU A 18 -6.97 3.80 -0.20
N ALA A 19 -7.13 2.76 0.61
CA ALA A 19 -8.41 2.34 1.16
C ALA A 19 -8.25 1.60 2.49
N GLY A 20 -9.25 1.66 3.37
CA GLY A 20 -9.30 0.80 4.57
C GLY A 20 -9.47 -0.67 4.22
N SER A 21 -10.34 -0.98 3.24
CA SER A 21 -10.57 -2.32 2.74
C SER A 21 -10.75 -2.32 1.22
N LEU A 22 -10.06 -3.24 0.55
CA LEU A 22 -10.23 -3.60 -0.85
C LEU A 22 -10.86 -4.98 -0.90
N GLU A 23 -12.18 -5.04 -1.03
CA GLU A 23 -12.92 -6.30 -0.97
C GLU A 23 -13.49 -6.73 -2.32
N SER A 24 -13.27 -7.99 -2.69
CA SER A 24 -14.08 -8.68 -3.70
C SER A 24 -15.15 -9.49 -3.00
N ARG A 25 -16.43 -9.15 -3.20
CA ARG A 25 -17.52 -10.05 -2.79
C ARG A 25 -17.71 -11.14 -3.84
N ASP A 26 -18.13 -12.31 -3.38
CA ASP A 26 -18.46 -13.45 -4.24
C ASP A 26 -19.39 -12.99 -5.38
N ASN A 27 -19.03 -13.31 -6.62
CA ASN A 27 -19.63 -12.87 -7.89
C ASN A 27 -19.06 -11.59 -8.54
N CYS A 28 -18.12 -10.88 -7.91
CA CYS A 28 -17.28 -9.91 -8.63
C CYS A 28 -16.23 -10.69 -9.43
N ASN A 29 -16.52 -11.01 -10.70
CA ASN A 29 -15.61 -11.80 -11.54
C ASN A 29 -14.23 -11.15 -11.74
N LYS A 30 -14.08 -9.85 -11.46
CA LYS A 30 -12.82 -9.10 -11.43
C LYS A 30 -12.96 -7.85 -10.54
N CYS A 31 -12.60 -7.97 -9.27
CA CYS A 31 -12.35 -6.80 -8.43
C CYS A 31 -10.83 -6.60 -8.45
N SER A 32 -10.36 -5.78 -9.40
CA SER A 32 -8.93 -5.55 -9.64
C SER A 32 -8.50 -4.20 -9.07
N THR A 33 -7.27 -4.15 -8.55
CA THR A 33 -6.62 -2.91 -8.13
C THR A 33 -5.43 -2.69 -9.03
N ASP A 34 -5.58 -1.79 -10.01
CA ASP A 34 -4.63 -1.58 -11.09
C ASP A 34 -4.08 -0.17 -11.05
N ASN A 35 -2.76 -0.04 -11.25
CA ASN A 35 -2.09 1.24 -11.40
C ASN A 35 -2.39 2.24 -10.27
N CYS A 36 -2.42 1.75 -9.03
CA CYS A 36 -2.70 2.58 -7.85
C CYS A 36 -1.43 2.86 -7.08
N PHE A 37 -1.39 3.99 -6.36
CA PHE A 37 -0.30 4.25 -5.44
C PHE A 37 -0.73 5.01 -4.20
N ALA A 38 0.05 4.84 -3.12
CA ALA A 38 -0.08 5.61 -1.90
C ALA A 38 1.31 6.05 -1.38
N ALA A 39 1.51 7.36 -1.24
CA ALA A 39 2.76 7.93 -0.75
C ALA A 39 2.66 8.58 0.64
N GLY A 40 1.44 8.76 1.14
CA GLY A 40 1.21 9.35 2.47
C GLY A 40 1.58 8.39 3.59
N ASN A 41 2.03 8.96 4.71
CA ASN A 41 2.24 8.19 5.94
C ASN A 41 0.90 7.80 6.58
N ILE A 42 0.92 6.70 7.32
CA ILE A 42 -0.21 6.19 8.09
C ILE A 42 0.13 6.23 9.58
N ALA A 43 -0.77 6.79 10.38
CA ALA A 43 -0.72 6.75 11.84
C ALA A 43 -2.05 6.21 12.38
N ALA A 44 -2.01 5.07 13.07
CA ALA A 44 -3.20 4.39 13.53
C ALA A 44 -3.11 4.10 15.04
N GLN A 45 -4.22 4.30 15.74
CA GLN A 45 -4.38 3.96 17.16
C GLN A 45 -5.68 3.17 17.34
N ALA A 46 -5.63 2.08 18.08
CA ALA A 46 -6.83 1.32 18.44
C ALA A 46 -6.54 0.42 19.64
N SER A 47 -7.48 0.28 20.57
CA SER A 47 -7.36 -0.68 21.69
C SER A 47 -7.60 -2.14 21.28
N GLY A 48 -7.86 -2.39 20.00
CA GLY A 48 -8.13 -3.71 19.42
C GLY A 48 -6.99 -4.19 18.52
N VAL A 49 -7.35 -4.78 17.38
CA VAL A 49 -6.37 -5.21 16.36
C VAL A 49 -6.32 -4.21 15.22
N ILE A 50 -5.11 -3.88 14.76
CA ILE A 50 -4.90 -3.00 13.59
C ILE A 50 -4.40 -3.80 12.39
N TYR A 51 -5.03 -3.59 11.24
CA TYR A 51 -4.53 -4.00 9.94
C TYR A 51 -4.09 -2.74 9.19
N GLY A 52 -2.80 -2.43 9.29
CA GLY A 52 -2.20 -1.21 8.74
C GLY A 52 -1.47 -1.51 7.44
N GLY A 53 -2.09 -1.22 6.30
CA GLY A 53 -1.45 -1.41 5.00
C GLY A 53 -1.07 -0.09 4.36
N SER A 54 0.18 0.08 3.93
CA SER A 54 0.58 1.32 3.24
C SER A 54 -0.27 1.59 1.98
N LEU A 55 -0.81 0.55 1.33
CA LEU A 55 -1.85 0.67 0.30
C LEU A 55 -3.26 0.40 0.88
N ALA A 56 -3.50 -0.76 1.48
CA ALA A 56 -4.82 -1.09 2.05
C ALA A 56 -4.76 -1.92 3.33
N GLY A 57 -5.60 -1.61 4.31
CA GLY A 57 -5.62 -2.35 5.58
C GLY A 57 -6.04 -3.81 5.40
N TRP A 58 -7.12 -4.04 4.67
CA TRP A 58 -7.65 -5.37 4.37
C TRP A 58 -7.76 -5.58 2.87
N CYS A 59 -7.25 -6.70 2.35
CA CYS A 59 -7.15 -6.94 0.91
C CYS A 59 -7.69 -8.34 0.54
N THR A 60 -8.83 -8.35 -0.15
CA THR A 60 -9.42 -9.53 -0.82
C THR A 60 -9.76 -9.34 -2.33
N PRO A 61 -9.17 -8.39 -3.09
CA PRO A 61 -9.39 -8.27 -4.52
C PRO A 61 -8.93 -9.54 -5.25
N SER A 62 -9.47 -9.78 -6.45
CA SER A 62 -9.07 -10.93 -7.27
C SER A 62 -7.67 -10.77 -7.88
N GLU A 63 -7.23 -9.53 -8.10
CA GLU A 63 -5.96 -9.21 -8.76
C GLU A 63 -5.44 -7.83 -8.32
N VAL A 64 -4.15 -7.71 -8.04
CA VAL A 64 -3.46 -6.42 -7.79
C VAL A 64 -2.31 -6.31 -8.76
N VAL A 65 -2.29 -5.23 -9.56
CA VAL A 65 -1.34 -5.08 -10.67
C VAL A 65 -0.75 -3.67 -10.68
N ASN A 66 0.57 -3.58 -10.86
CA ASN A 66 1.29 -2.32 -11.06
C ASN A 66 1.04 -1.29 -9.95
N CYS A 67 0.94 -1.75 -8.71
CA CYS A 67 0.68 -0.91 -7.56
C CYS A 67 1.96 -0.67 -6.76
N TYR A 68 2.02 0.45 -6.05
CA TYR A 68 3.10 0.66 -5.10
C TYR A 68 2.68 1.51 -3.91
N ALA A 69 3.37 1.35 -2.79
CA ALA A 69 3.24 2.23 -1.65
C ALA A 69 4.60 2.62 -1.06
N SER A 70 4.68 3.85 -0.53
CA SER A 70 5.96 4.41 -0.07
C SER A 70 5.97 5.08 1.30
N GLY A 71 4.79 5.36 1.86
CA GLY A 71 4.67 6.01 3.17
C GLY A 71 5.03 5.07 4.32
N ASN A 72 5.38 5.67 5.46
CA ASN A 72 5.57 4.98 6.73
C ASN A 72 4.22 4.49 7.28
N VAL A 73 4.24 3.44 8.10
CA VAL A 73 3.04 2.96 8.81
C VAL A 73 3.38 2.79 10.29
N VAL A 74 2.69 3.56 11.13
CA VAL A 74 2.83 3.54 12.58
C VAL A 74 1.50 3.11 13.18
N CYS A 75 1.48 1.99 13.89
CA CYS A 75 0.31 1.48 14.59
C CYS A 75 0.61 1.43 16.09
N GLU A 76 -0.18 2.11 16.91
CA GLU A 76 0.07 2.25 18.36
C GLU A 76 -1.14 1.80 19.18
N GLU A 77 -0.88 1.49 20.46
CA GLU A 77 -1.87 1.11 21.47
C GLU A 77 -2.70 -0.15 21.16
N ALA A 78 -2.28 -0.93 20.16
CA ALA A 78 -2.98 -2.11 19.69
C ALA A 78 -2.63 -3.37 20.49
N LEU A 79 -3.65 -4.20 20.75
CA LEU A 79 -3.48 -5.55 21.30
C LEU A 79 -2.79 -6.49 20.30
N GLY A 80 -2.92 -6.21 19.00
CA GLY A 80 -2.23 -6.91 17.94
C GLY A 80 -2.24 -6.09 16.65
N TYR A 81 -1.26 -6.35 15.79
CA TYR A 81 -1.12 -5.63 14.53
C TYR A 81 -0.60 -6.55 13.43
N ASN A 82 -1.06 -6.29 12.21
CA ASN A 82 -0.42 -6.76 10.99
C ASN A 82 -0.17 -5.55 10.11
N ILE A 83 1.07 -5.38 9.68
CA ILE A 83 1.54 -4.21 8.96
C ILE A 83 2.27 -4.67 7.70
N GLY A 84 1.99 -4.04 6.57
CA GLY A 84 2.60 -4.35 5.28
C GLY A 84 2.18 -3.34 4.22
N GLU A 85 2.32 -3.68 2.94
CA GLU A 85 1.58 -2.95 1.90
C GLU A 85 0.08 -3.21 2.02
N PHE A 86 -0.24 -4.45 2.40
CA PHE A 86 -1.52 -4.93 2.85
C PHE A 86 -1.43 -5.42 4.29
N GLY A 87 -2.23 -4.84 5.19
CA GLY A 87 -2.28 -5.27 6.59
C GLY A 87 -2.82 -6.70 6.74
N PHE A 88 -3.71 -7.12 5.84
CA PHE A 88 -4.18 -8.51 5.79
C PHE A 88 -4.50 -8.94 4.36
N ILE A 89 -4.08 -10.16 4.00
CA ILE A 89 -4.32 -10.78 2.69
C ILE A 89 -4.98 -12.15 2.87
N THR A 90 -5.95 -12.50 2.01
CA THR A 90 -6.58 -13.84 1.96
C THR A 90 -6.02 -14.70 0.81
N PHE A 91 -6.20 -16.03 0.88
CA PHE A 91 -5.49 -17.01 0.03
C PHE A 91 -5.65 -16.83 -1.50
N ALA A 92 -4.61 -17.32 -2.21
CA ALA A 92 -4.40 -17.45 -3.67
C ALA A 92 -4.91 -16.26 -4.51
N ARG A 93 -4.14 -15.16 -4.48
CA ARG A 93 -4.36 -13.96 -5.30
C ARG A 93 -3.15 -13.72 -6.21
N THR A 94 -3.40 -13.07 -7.34
CA THR A 94 -2.35 -12.68 -8.28
C THR A 94 -1.88 -11.27 -7.93
N TYR A 95 -0.59 -11.15 -7.60
CA TYR A 95 0.10 -9.88 -7.41
C TYR A 95 1.15 -9.75 -8.51
N ILE A 96 1.05 -8.72 -9.35
CA ILE A 96 1.95 -8.51 -10.48
C ILE A 96 2.52 -7.10 -10.37
N ASN A 97 3.84 -6.96 -10.44
CA ASN A 97 4.53 -5.66 -10.38
C ASN A 97 4.05 -4.79 -9.19
N CYS A 98 3.93 -5.40 -8.00
CA CYS A 98 3.54 -4.71 -6.77
C CYS A 98 4.77 -4.45 -5.91
N TYR A 99 4.93 -3.22 -5.42
CA TYR A 99 6.17 -2.79 -4.80
C TYR A 99 6.00 -1.93 -3.54
N SER A 100 6.74 -2.28 -2.50
CA SER A 100 6.81 -1.52 -1.27
C SER A 100 8.12 -0.75 -1.14
N ASN A 101 8.08 0.39 -0.45
CA ASN A 101 9.28 1.10 -0.02
C ASN A 101 9.93 0.40 1.17
N SER A 102 11.01 -0.33 0.94
CA SER A 102 11.78 -1.02 1.98
C SER A 102 12.50 -0.08 2.94
N SER A 103 12.59 1.21 2.61
CA SER A 103 13.12 2.26 3.49
C SER A 103 12.05 2.91 4.36
N ALA A 104 10.76 2.56 4.19
CA ALA A 104 9.68 3.06 5.04
C ALA A 104 9.75 2.41 6.43
N ALA A 105 9.49 3.20 7.46
CA ALA A 105 9.35 2.71 8.83
C ALA A 105 7.98 2.05 8.99
N LEU A 106 7.98 0.75 9.29
CA LEU A 106 6.80 -0.01 9.68
C LEU A 106 6.93 -0.34 11.16
N THR A 107 6.10 0.26 12.02
CA THR A 107 6.19 0.08 13.47
C THR A 107 4.85 -0.25 14.09
N GLY A 108 4.87 -1.22 15.01
CA GLY A 108 3.75 -1.58 15.88
C GLY A 108 4.17 -1.41 17.34
N ASN A 109 3.43 -0.60 18.11
CA ASN A 109 3.73 -0.26 19.50
C ASN A 109 5.20 0.18 19.70
N GLY A 110 5.67 1.09 18.84
CA GLY A 110 7.05 1.56 18.83
C GLY A 110 8.13 0.55 18.38
N GLN A 111 7.78 -0.68 17.98
CA GLN A 111 8.74 -1.70 17.53
C GLN A 111 8.69 -1.91 16.01
N PRO A 112 9.84 -2.10 15.33
CA PRO A 112 9.86 -2.45 13.91
C PRO A 112 9.10 -3.75 13.62
N VAL A 113 8.41 -3.79 12.47
CA VAL A 113 7.60 -4.93 12.03
C VAL A 113 8.11 -5.49 10.71
N VAL A 114 8.10 -6.82 10.58
CA VAL A 114 8.29 -7.52 9.31
C VAL A 114 6.97 -7.47 8.53
N PRO A 115 6.95 -7.01 7.26
CA PRO A 115 5.73 -6.91 6.48
C PRO A 115 4.95 -8.22 6.39
N SER A 116 3.63 -8.18 6.62
CA SER A 116 2.73 -9.33 6.55
C SER A 116 2.61 -9.97 5.16
N ASP A 117 3.01 -9.24 4.12
CA ASP A 117 2.88 -9.57 2.70
C ASP A 117 4.24 -9.67 1.98
N ALA A 118 5.33 -9.82 2.73
CA ALA A 118 6.69 -9.89 2.19
C ALA A 118 6.92 -11.04 1.18
N SER A 119 6.04 -12.05 1.14
CA SER A 119 6.12 -13.15 0.17
C SER A 119 5.52 -12.84 -1.20
N VAL A 120 4.71 -11.78 -1.31
CA VAL A 120 3.98 -11.43 -2.55
C VAL A 120 4.27 -10.02 -3.05
N ILE A 121 4.85 -9.16 -2.21
CA ILE A 121 5.24 -7.80 -2.55
C ILE A 121 6.75 -7.71 -2.73
N THR A 122 7.18 -7.03 -3.80
CA THR A 122 8.61 -6.85 -4.08
C THR A 122 9.14 -5.59 -3.39
N PRO A 123 10.05 -5.70 -2.41
CA PRO A 123 10.61 -4.51 -1.77
C PRO A 123 11.57 -3.76 -2.71
N LYS A 124 11.49 -2.44 -2.68
CA LYS A 124 12.45 -1.52 -3.31
C LYS A 124 12.74 -0.35 -2.37
N THR A 125 13.98 0.12 -2.34
CA THR A 125 14.30 1.35 -1.60
C THR A 125 13.62 2.55 -2.25
N LYS A 126 13.42 3.62 -1.48
CA LYS A 126 12.88 4.88 -2.01
C LYS A 126 13.68 5.40 -3.21
N ALA A 127 15.01 5.30 -3.16
CA ALA A 127 15.88 5.73 -4.25
C ALA A 127 15.67 4.90 -5.53
N GLU A 128 15.50 3.59 -5.40
CA GLU A 128 15.17 2.74 -6.55
C GLU A 128 13.79 3.09 -7.12
N MET A 129 12.81 3.38 -6.27
CA MET A 129 11.47 3.80 -6.71
C MET A 129 11.47 5.18 -7.37
N GLN A 130 12.42 6.05 -7.05
CA GLN A 130 12.60 7.35 -7.71
C GLN A 130 13.37 7.25 -9.04
N ALA A 131 13.84 6.07 -9.45
CA ALA A 131 14.54 5.91 -10.72
C ALA A 131 13.56 5.79 -11.91
N ASP A 132 13.99 6.25 -13.08
CA ASP A 132 13.22 6.10 -14.32
C ASP A 132 12.99 4.62 -14.66
N ALA A 133 13.94 3.75 -14.31
CA ALA A 133 13.82 2.30 -14.46
C ALA A 133 12.62 1.74 -13.68
N PHE A 134 12.33 2.25 -12.47
CA PHE A 134 11.14 1.83 -11.72
C PHE A 134 9.86 2.28 -12.41
N THR A 135 9.81 3.52 -12.90
CA THR A 135 8.66 4.01 -13.68
C THR A 135 8.40 3.14 -14.91
N ALA A 136 9.46 2.68 -15.58
CA ALA A 136 9.36 1.80 -16.76
C ALA A 136 8.90 0.36 -16.42
N LEU A 137 9.15 -0.12 -15.19
CA LEU A 137 8.62 -1.40 -14.72
C LEU A 137 7.10 -1.35 -14.52
N LEU A 138 6.57 -0.20 -14.11
CA LEU A 138 5.14 -0.03 -13.92
C LEU A 138 4.41 -0.11 -15.27
N ASN A 139 3.35 -0.91 -15.31
CA ASN A 139 2.50 -1.11 -16.48
C ASN A 139 3.25 -1.60 -17.74
N HIS A 140 4.29 -2.42 -17.55
CA HIS A 140 5.09 -3.00 -18.65
C HIS A 140 5.59 -1.97 -19.68
N GLY A 141 5.92 -0.75 -19.23
CA GLY A 141 6.45 0.31 -20.09
C GLY A 141 5.39 1.12 -20.86
N VAL A 142 4.10 0.98 -20.54
CA VAL A 142 3.01 1.79 -21.13
C VAL A 142 2.78 3.08 -20.34
N SER A 143 2.56 4.21 -21.03
CA SER A 143 2.59 5.58 -20.50
C SER A 143 1.36 5.98 -19.66
N VAL A 144 0.94 5.20 -18.67
CA VAL A 144 -0.01 5.72 -17.64
C VAL A 144 0.74 6.34 -16.46
N TRP A 145 2.03 6.04 -16.34
CA TRP A 145 2.91 6.55 -15.30
C TRP A 145 3.85 7.61 -15.85
N GLY A 146 4.02 8.69 -15.10
CA GLY A 146 5.01 9.73 -15.33
C GLY A 146 5.89 9.89 -14.10
N ARG A 147 7.06 10.50 -14.26
CA ARG A 147 7.96 10.82 -13.16
C ARG A 147 8.57 12.20 -13.36
N SER A 148 8.69 12.95 -12.27
CA SER A 148 9.43 14.21 -12.26
C SER A 148 9.91 14.48 -10.84
N ASN A 149 11.14 14.97 -10.67
CA ASN A 149 11.70 15.24 -9.34
C ASN A 149 10.86 16.25 -8.51
N GLY A 150 10.05 17.09 -9.16
CA GLY A 150 9.19 18.08 -8.50
C GLY A 150 7.76 17.62 -8.17
N LYS A 151 7.37 16.37 -8.46
CA LYS A 151 6.03 15.84 -8.18
C LYS A 151 6.13 14.54 -7.41
N ASN A 152 5.20 14.33 -6.49
CA ASN A 152 5.10 13.10 -5.69
C ASN A 152 6.45 12.68 -5.10
N ASP A 153 7.24 13.67 -4.63
CA ASP A 153 8.58 13.44 -4.08
C ASP A 153 9.51 12.64 -5.03
N GLY A 154 9.40 12.87 -6.34
CA GLY A 154 10.20 12.18 -7.35
C GLY A 154 9.76 10.74 -7.65
N LEU A 155 8.72 10.23 -6.98
CA LEU A 155 8.12 8.93 -7.23
C LEU A 155 7.18 8.98 -8.46
N PRO A 156 6.87 7.83 -9.09
CA PRO A 156 5.95 7.78 -10.22
C PRO A 156 4.56 8.31 -9.87
N TYR A 157 3.87 8.94 -10.79
CA TYR A 157 2.48 9.39 -10.60
C TYR A 157 1.66 9.06 -11.84
N ILE A 158 0.35 8.94 -11.68
CA ILE A 158 -0.55 8.71 -12.82
C ILE A 158 -0.63 9.98 -13.66
N ILE A 159 -0.30 9.88 -14.95
CA ILE A 159 -0.47 11.01 -15.87
C ILE A 159 -1.96 11.25 -16.11
N GLY A 160 -2.41 12.48 -15.87
CA GLY A 160 -3.77 12.88 -16.20
C GLY A 160 -3.98 12.91 -17.71
N VAL A 161 -5.21 12.76 -18.16
CA VAL A 161 -5.58 13.08 -19.56
C VAL A 161 -5.23 14.54 -19.87
N GLY A 162 -4.52 14.78 -20.97
CA GLY A 162 -4.21 16.13 -21.47
C GLY A 162 -2.81 16.67 -21.19
N VAL A 163 -1.90 15.91 -20.55
CA VAL A 163 -0.51 16.38 -20.30
C VAL A 163 0.47 16.21 -21.47
N GLY A 164 -0.03 15.92 -22.68
CA GLY A 164 0.72 16.02 -23.94
C GLY A 164 1.73 14.91 -24.19
N LYS A 165 1.71 14.36 -25.40
CA LYS A 165 2.88 13.73 -26.02
C LYS A 165 3.86 14.80 -26.47
#